data_AF-R8QI43-F1
#
_entry.id   AF-R8QI43-F1
#
_cell.length_a   1.000
_cell.length_b   1.000
_cell.length_c   1.000
_cell.angle_alpha   90.00
_cell.angle_beta   90.00
_cell.angle_gamma   90.00
#
_symmetry.space_group_name_H-M   'P 1'
#
loop_
_entity.id
_entity.type
_entity.pdbx_description
1 polymer ?
#
loop_
_entity_poly.entity_id
_entity_poly.type
_entity_poly.pdbx_seq_one_letter_code
_entity_poly.pdbx_strand_id
1 'polypeptide(L)' 'MSSGSRWRAAYRKNGVFGLRDTRIENAGRTLERELTLEEKYARLEAERNLLKAENELLEKIKLMEGRMRRK' A
#
# COMPACT_ATOMS: atom_id res chain seq x y z
N MET A 1 -7.37 -6.52 21.94
CA MET A 1 -7.02 -7.19 20.66
C MET A 1 -5.85 -6.47 20.01
N SER A 2 -4.77 -7.17 19.64
CA SER A 2 -3.60 -6.59 18.95
C SER A 2 -3.91 -6.30 17.48
N SER A 3 -3.25 -5.30 16.88
CA SER A 3 -3.38 -4.94 15.47
C SER A 3 -3.19 -6.15 14.53
N GLY A 4 -2.23 -7.03 14.83
CA GLY A 4 -1.99 -8.24 14.04
C GLY A 4 -3.15 -9.25 14.09
N SER A 5 -3.84 -9.37 15.24
CA SER A 5 -5.03 -10.23 15.35
C SER A 5 -6.19 -9.73 14.50
N ARG A 6 -6.36 -8.41 14.40
CA ARG A 6 -7.39 -7.76 13.56
C ARG A 6 -7.12 -7.97 12.08
N TRP A 7 -5.87 -7.77 11.64
CA TRP A 7 -5.49 -7.94 10.23
C TRP A 7 -5.65 -9.39 9.76
N ARG A 8 -5.21 -10.36 10.56
CA ARG A 8 -5.41 -11.79 10.24
C ARG A 8 -6.88 -12.20 10.23
N ALA A 9 -7.72 -11.60 11.07
CA ALA A 9 -9.16 -11.85 11.04
C ALA A 9 -9.81 -11.24 9.79
N ALA A 10 -9.44 -10.01 9.43
CA ALA A 10 -9.94 -9.33 8.24
C ALA A 10 -9.54 -10.06 6.95
N TYR A 11 -8.29 -10.52 6.85
CA TYR A 11 -7.82 -11.33 5.74
C TYR A 11 -8.56 -12.68 5.63
N ARG A 12 -8.77 -13.37 6.76
CA ARG A 12 -9.54 -14.63 6.75
C ARG A 12 -10.99 -14.45 6.30
N LYS A 13 -11.59 -13.28 6.58
CA LYS A 13 -12.98 -12.99 6.22
C LYS A 13 -13.14 -12.55 4.76
N ASN A 14 -12.29 -11.63 4.31
CA ASN A 14 -12.47 -10.91 3.03
C ASN A 14 -11.26 -11.02 2.09
N GLY A 15 -10.28 -11.87 2.40
CA GLY A 15 -9.03 -11.99 1.63
C GLY A 15 -8.25 -10.68 1.58
N VAL A 16 -7.60 -10.44 0.43
CA VAL A 16 -6.82 -9.21 0.19
C VAL A 16 -7.69 -7.95 0.28
N PHE A 17 -8.97 -8.02 -0.12
CA PHE A 17 -9.90 -6.88 0.03
C PHE A 17 -10.10 -6.48 1.49
N GLY A 18 -9.97 -7.42 2.44
CA GLY A 18 -9.99 -7.12 3.88
C GLY A 18 -8.75 -6.37 4.40
N LEU A 19 -7.70 -6.26 3.60
CA LEU A 19 -6.46 -5.53 3.90
C LEU A 19 -6.32 -4.23 3.11
N ARG A 20 -7.25 -3.95 2.18
CA ARG A 20 -7.26 -2.71 1.40
C ARG A 20 -7.42 -1.52 2.34
N ASP A 21 -6.62 -0.47 2.11
CA ASP A 21 -6.75 0.77 2.87
C ASP A 21 -8.04 1.50 2.46
N THR A 22 -9.02 1.52 3.37
CA THR A 22 -10.32 2.18 3.19
C THR A 22 -10.35 3.57 3.81
N ARG A 23 -9.25 4.06 4.38
CA ARG A 23 -9.21 5.37 5.06
C ARG A 23 -9.45 6.53 4.09
N ILE A 24 -9.01 6.37 2.84
CA ILE A 24 -9.23 7.34 1.76
C ILE A 24 -10.72 7.41 1.40
N GLU A 25 -11.38 6.26 1.28
CA GLU A 25 -12.80 6.16 0.89
C GLU A 25 -13.73 6.62 2.02
N ASN A 26 -13.34 6.43 3.28
CA ASN A 26 -14.11 6.85 4.45
C ASN A 26 -13.83 8.30 4.88
N ALA A 27 -12.95 9.02 4.18
CA ALA A 27 -12.67 10.42 4.45
C ALA A 27 -13.81 11.28 3.90
N GLY A 28 -14.82 11.58 4.73
CA GLY A 28 -16.03 12.31 4.34
C GLY A 28 -15.84 13.77 3.91
N ARG A 29 -14.60 14.27 3.77
CA ARG A 29 -14.31 15.61 3.23
C ARG A 29 -13.31 15.48 2.09
N THR A 30 -13.82 15.38 0.88
CA THR A 30 -13.04 15.57 -0.34
C THR A 30 -12.77 17.05 -0.56
N LEU A 31 -11.61 17.40 -1.13
CA LEU A 31 -11.31 18.76 -1.53
C LEU A 31 -12.24 19.13 -2.70
N GLU A 32 -13.10 20.15 -2.56
CA GLU A 32 -14.04 20.54 -3.64
C GLU A 32 -13.40 21.38 -4.75
N ARG A 33 -12.22 21.97 -4.50
CA ARG A 33 -11.46 22.73 -5.50
C ARG A 33 -10.49 21.85 -6.27
N GLU A 34 -10.09 22.30 -7.46
CA GLU A 34 -8.98 21.69 -8.18
C GLU A 34 -7.65 21.87 -7.41
N LEU A 35 -6.79 20.86 -7.52
CA LEU A 35 -5.42 20.90 -7.00
C LEU A 35 -4.59 21.87 -7.83
N THR A 36 -3.73 22.63 -7.15
CA THR A 36 -2.71 23.43 -7.84
C THR A 36 -1.69 22.52 -8.52
N LEU A 37 -0.88 23.08 -9.43
CA LEU A 37 0.16 22.31 -10.11
C LEU A 37 1.17 21.74 -9.11
N GLU A 38 1.57 22.51 -8.11
CA GLU A 38 2.50 22.08 -7.05
C GLU A 38 1.92 20.92 -6.26
N GLU A 39 0.63 20.97 -5.89
CA GLU A 39 -0.05 19.89 -5.17
C GLU A 39 -0.13 18.61 -6.03
N LYS A 40 -0.36 18.75 -7.34
CA LYS A 40 -0.33 17.62 -8.28
C LYS A 40 1.07 17.01 -8.37
N TYR A 41 2.12 17.83 -8.49
CA TYR A 41 3.49 17.35 -8.51
C TYR A 41 3.89 16.66 -7.21
N ALA A 42 3.51 17.19 -6.04
CA ALA A 42 3.78 16.57 -4.75
C ALA A 42 3.11 15.19 -4.62
N ARG A 43 1.88 15.03 -5.12
CA ARG A 43 1.21 13.72 -5.17
C ARG A 43 1.94 12.74 -6.09
N LEU A 44 2.31 13.19 -7.29
CA LEU A 44 3.05 12.35 -8.25
C LEU A 44 4.41 11.94 -7.69
N GLU A 45 5.10 12.82 -6.97
CA GLU A 45 6.37 12.49 -6.33
C GLU A 45 6.20 11.45 -5.21
N ALA A 46 5.15 11.60 -4.39
CA ALA A 46 4.82 10.63 -3.36
C ALA A 46 4.48 9.25 -3.96
N GLU A 47 3.68 9.21 -5.02
CA GLU A 47 3.34 7.98 -5.75
C GLU A 47 4.59 7.33 -6.36
N ARG A 48 5.45 8.13 -6.99
CA ARG A 48 6.73 7.68 -7.55
C ARG A 48 7.63 7.08 -6.46
N ASN A 49 7.66 7.67 -5.27
CA ASN A 49 8.46 7.18 -4.16
C ASN A 49 7.90 5.87 -3.59
N LEU A 50 6.57 5.75 -3.49
CA LEU A 50 5.92 4.51 -3.10
C LEU A 50 6.24 3.37 -4.09
N LEU A 51 6.08 3.62 -5.39
CA LEU A 51 6.38 2.65 -6.44
C LEU A 51 7.85 2.19 -6.42
N LYS A 52 8.79 3.12 -6.14
CA LYS A 52 10.20 2.76 -5.97
C LYS A 52 10.41 1.81 -4.79
N ALA A 53 9.77 2.08 -3.65
CA ALA A 53 9.87 1.22 -2.48
C ALA A 53 9.23 -0.17 -2.72
N GLU A 54 8.10 -0.23 -3.43
CA GLU A 54 7.46 -1.48 -3.81
C GLU A 54 8.36 -2.32 -4.73
N ASN A 55 9.01 -1.70 -5.73
CA ASN A 55 9.96 -2.38 -6.60
C ASN A 55 11.17 -2.93 -5.83
N GLU A 56 11.75 -2.14 -4.92
CA GLU A 56 12.86 -2.60 -4.08
C GLU A 56 12.45 -3.78 -3.19
N LEU A 57 11.23 -3.75 -2.64
CA LEU A 57 10.69 -4.86 -1.86
C LEU A 57 10.51 -6.11 -2.72
N LEU A 58 9.98 -5.97 -3.94
CA LEU A 58 9.81 -7.08 -4.88
C LEU A 58 11.15 -7.71 -5.27
N GLU A 59 12.19 -6.90 -5.49
CA GLU A 59 13.54 -7.41 -5.75
C GLU A 59 14.08 -8.21 -4.56
N LYS A 60 13.90 -7.71 -3.33
CA LYS A 60 14.29 -8.43 -2.11
C LYS A 60 13.56 -9.76 -1.97
N ILE A 61 12.25 -9.79 -2.25
CA ILE A 61 11.43 -11.02 -2.23
C ILE A 61 11.97 -12.02 -3.26
N LYS A 62 12.18 -11.59 -4.52
CA LYS A 62 12.74 -12.44 -5.58
C LYS A 62 14.10 -13.04 -5.20
N LEU A 63 14.97 -12.25 -4.57
CA LEU A 63 16.27 -12.74 -4.10
C LEU A 63 16.12 -13.80 -3.01
N MET A 64 15.21 -13.61 -2.05
CA MET A 64 14.94 -14.58 -0.99
C MET A 64 14.34 -15.88 -1.55
N GLU A 65 13.34 -15.78 -2.42
CA GLU A 65 12.71 -16.93 -3.08
C GLU A 65 13.73 -17.70 -3.95
N GLY A 66 14.57 -16.98 -4.70
CA GLY A 66 15.65 -17.56 -5.49
C GLY A 66 16.70 -18.28 -4.64
N ARG A 67 17.00 -17.79 -3.42
CA ARG A 67 17.86 -18.49 -2.47
C ARG A 67 17.19 -19.75 -1.90
N MET A 68 15.89 -19.68 -1.61
CA MET A 68 15.12 -20.83 -1.11
C MET A 68 15.02 -21.96 -2.14
N ARG A 69 14.91 -21.64 -3.43
CA ARG A 69 14.86 -22.62 -4.53
C ARG A 69 16.17 -23.39 -4.78
N ARG A 70 17.32 -22.88 -4.31
CA ARG A 70 18.63 -23.52 -4.51
C ARG A 70 19.01 -24.48 -3.36
N LYS A 71 18.14 -24.64 -2.37
CA LYS A 71 18.33 -25.49 -1.20
C LYS A 71 17.37 -26.67 -1.27
#